data_AF-A0A2J0LKU6-F1
#
_entry.id   AF-A0A2J0LKU6-F1
#
_cell.length_a   1.000
_cell.length_b   1.000
_cell.length_c   1.000
_cell.angle_alpha   90.00
_cell.angle_beta   90.00
_cell.angle_gamma   90.00
#
_symmetry.space_group_name_H-M   'P 1'
#
loop_
_entity.id
_entity.type
_entity.pdbx_description
1 polymer ?
#
loop_
_entity_poly.entity_id
_entity_poly.type
_entity_poly.pdbx_seq_one_letter_code
_entity_poly.pdbx_strand_id
1 'polypeptide(L)' 'MFKKFLVLVIASFLVSPAFLLAKQAFAAAYDIDPVHSTIGFAAKHLVVSTTRGQFNTYNGTIEYDPSDPSAFKADVT' A
#
# COMPACT_ATOMS: atom_id res chain seq x y z
N MET A 1 41.73 -6.78 31.90
CA MET A 1 40.72 -5.71 31.74
C MET A 1 40.03 -5.72 30.37
N PHE A 2 40.68 -6.17 29.29
CA PHE A 2 40.12 -6.18 27.91
C PHE A 2 39.03 -7.24 27.60
N LYS A 3 38.94 -8.34 28.35
CA LYS A 3 37.91 -9.37 28.13
C LYS A 3 36.48 -8.89 28.48
N LYS A 4 36.34 -7.98 29.45
CA LYS A 4 35.04 -7.41 29.85
C LYS A 4 34.51 -6.41 28.82
N PHE A 5 35.40 -5.72 28.11
CA PHE A 5 35.07 -4.77 27.05
C PHE A 5 34.64 -5.48 25.75
N LEU A 6 35.29 -6.61 25.43
CA LEU A 6 34.91 -7.46 24.29
C LEU A 6 33.54 -8.15 24.50
N VAL A 7 33.23 -8.56 25.74
CA VAL A 7 31.91 -9.14 26.10
C VAL A 7 30.78 -8.11 26.01
N LEU A 8 31.06 -6.83 26.30
CA LEU A 8 30.05 -5.75 26.27
C LEU A 8 29.66 -5.34 24.85
N VAL A 9 30.59 -5.43 23.88
CA VAL A 9 30.33 -5.18 22.46
C VAL A 9 29.61 -6.34 21.77
N ILE A 10 29.81 -7.57 22.24
CA ILE A 10 29.08 -8.76 21.76
C ILE A 10 27.67 -8.80 22.36
N ALA A 11 27.49 -8.34 23.61
CA ALA A 11 26.19 -8.26 24.27
C ALA A 11 25.27 -7.17 23.70
N SER A 12 25.82 -6.09 23.14
CA SER A 12 25.03 -5.04 22.46
C SER A 12 24.56 -5.44 21.05
N PHE A 13 25.10 -6.52 20.49
CA PHE A 13 24.65 -7.09 19.20
C PHE A 13 23.53 -8.14 19.34
N LEU A 14 23.18 -8.53 20.58
CA LEU A 14 22.36 -9.73 20.82
C LEU A 14 20.92 -9.47 21.25
N VAL A 15 20.48 -8.25 21.58
CA VAL A 15 19.11 -8.05 22.06
C VAL A 15 18.46 -6.76 21.57
N SER A 16 18.21 -6.72 20.27
CA SER A 16 16.91 -6.24 19.80
C SER A 16 16.42 -7.16 18.69
N PRO A 17 15.83 -8.32 19.03
CA PRO A 17 15.09 -9.11 18.05
C PRO A 17 13.81 -8.38 17.60
N ALA A 18 13.42 -7.30 18.29
CA ALA A 18 12.21 -6.54 18.02
C ALA A 18 12.25 -5.75 16.70
N PHE A 19 13.41 -5.57 16.06
CA PHE A 19 13.48 -4.87 14.76
C PHE A 19 13.19 -5.78 13.56
N LEU A 20 13.12 -7.11 13.74
CA LEU A 20 12.93 -8.06 12.64
C LEU A 20 11.51 -8.62 12.54
N LEU A 21 10.57 -8.17 13.38
CA LEU A 21 9.16 -8.41 13.11
C LEU A 21 8.66 -7.33 12.14
N ALA A 22 9.23 -7.32 10.93
CA ALA A 22 8.58 -6.70 9.80
C ALA A 22 7.18 -7.33 9.75
N LYS A 23 6.13 -6.53 9.98
CA LYS A 23 4.76 -6.96 9.78
C LYS A 23 4.68 -7.43 8.34
N GLN A 24 4.54 -8.74 8.14
CA GLN A 24 4.19 -9.30 6.85
C GLN A 24 2.71 -8.91 6.63
N ALA A 25 2.47 -7.70 6.13
CA ALA A 25 1.15 -7.24 5.76
C ALA A 25 0.67 -8.12 4.61
N PHE A 26 -0.29 -8.99 4.89
CA PHE A 26 -0.94 -9.83 3.88
C PHE A 26 -2.07 -8.98 3.30
N ALA A 27 -1.74 -8.09 2.37
CA ALA A 27 -2.75 -7.37 1.62
C ALA A 27 -3.56 -8.40 0.80
N ALA A 28 -4.87 -8.45 1.03
CA ALA A 28 -5.74 -9.31 0.25
C ALA A 28 -5.93 -8.67 -1.13
N ALA A 29 -5.84 -9.48 -2.19
CA ALA A 29 -6.11 -9.07 -3.55
C ALA A 29 -7.61 -9.16 -3.85
N TYR A 30 -8.17 -8.06 -4.34
CA TYR A 30 -9.57 -7.93 -4.73
C TYR A 30 -9.65 -7.53 -6.20
N ASP A 31 -10.44 -8.27 -6.98
CA ASP A 31 -10.70 -7.90 -8.37
C ASP A 31 -11.78 -6.82 -8.46
N ILE A 32 -11.58 -5.88 -9.38
CA ILE A 32 -12.55 -4.81 -9.63
C ILE A 32 -13.75 -5.38 -10.39
N ASP A 33 -14.92 -5.37 -9.75
CA ASP A 33 -16.17 -5.73 -10.41
C ASP A 33 -16.64 -4.58 -11.31
N PRO A 34 -16.76 -4.79 -12.63
CA PRO A 34 -17.18 -3.76 -13.57
C PRO A 34 -18.64 -3.32 -13.41
N VAL A 35 -19.53 -4.14 -12.82
CA VAL A 35 -20.95 -3.78 -12.67
C VAL A 35 -21.18 -2.81 -11.51
N HIS A 36 -20.32 -2.87 -10.49
CA HIS A 36 -20.44 -2.07 -9.25
C HIS A 36 -19.36 -1.00 -9.10
N SER A 37 -18.49 -0.86 -10.09
CA SER A 37 -17.46 0.18 -10.13
C SER A 37 -17.76 1.16 -11.25
N THR A 38 -17.12 2.32 -11.27
CA THR A 38 -17.19 3.25 -12.41
C THR A 38 -15.95 4.14 -12.42
N ILE A 39 -15.27 4.26 -13.57
CA ILE A 39 -14.17 5.21 -13.75
C ILE A 39 -14.67 6.41 -14.55
N GLY A 40 -15.01 7.48 -13.84
CA GLY A 40 -15.51 8.73 -14.41
C GLY A 40 -14.45 9.83 -14.44
N PHE A 41 -14.58 10.75 -15.40
CA PHE A 41 -13.81 11.99 -15.44
C PHE A 41 -14.72 13.20 -15.64
N ALA A 42 -14.24 14.35 -15.16
CA ALA A 42 -14.88 15.63 -15.38
C ALA A 42 -13.82 16.69 -15.70
N ALA A 43 -14.00 17.39 -16.82
CA ALA A 43 -13.11 18.46 -17.25
C ALA A 43 -13.91 19.76 -17.41
N LYS A 44 -13.41 20.84 -16.81
CA LYS A 44 -14.00 22.17 -17.02
C LYS A 44 -13.64 22.69 -18.40
N HIS A 45 -14.62 23.21 -19.11
CA HIS A 45 -14.45 23.88 -20.39
C HIS A 45 -14.72 25.38 -20.23
N LEU A 46 -13.63 26.14 -20.17
CA LEU A 46 -13.60 27.61 -20.06
C LEU A 46 -14.47 28.20 -18.93
N VAL A 47 -14.61 27.49 -17.80
CA VAL A 47 -15.42 27.91 -16.62
C VAL A 47 -16.93 27.96 -16.86
N VAL A 48 -17.39 27.82 -18.12
CA VAL A 48 -18.81 27.89 -18.48
C VAL A 48 -19.50 26.53 -18.40
N SER A 49 -18.81 25.46 -18.76
CA SER A 49 -19.38 24.12 -18.82
C SER A 49 -18.43 23.07 -18.25
N THR A 50 -18.97 21.90 -17.88
CA THR A 50 -18.18 20.76 -17.40
C THR A 50 -18.51 19.55 -18.25
N THR A 51 -17.53 19.09 -19.03
CA THR A 51 -17.63 17.85 -19.81
C THR A 51 -17.41 16.67 -18.88
N ARG A 52 -18.39 15.78 -18.80
CA ARG A 52 -18.34 14.55 -18.00
C ARG A 52 -18.28 13.36 -18.95
N GLY A 53 -17.43 12.40 -18.63
CA GLY A 53 -17.33 11.15 -19.36
C GLY A 53 -16.96 10.00 -18.43
N GLN A 54 -16.98 8.79 -18.97
CA GLN A 54 -16.63 7.57 -18.24
C GLN A 54 -15.93 6.59 -19.17
N PHE A 55 -15.07 5.74 -18.60
CA PHE A 55 -14.51 4.58 -19.28
C PHE A 55 -15.46 3.39 -19.07
N ASN A 56 -15.97 2.83 -20.16
CA ASN A 56 -16.96 1.73 -20.11
C ASN A 56 -16.32 0.34 -19.94
N THR A 57 -15.02 0.24 -20.21
CA THR A 57 -14.28 -1.02 -20.12
C THR A 57 -13.02 -0.74 -19.33
N TYR A 58 -12.86 -1.48 -18.25
CA TYR A 58 -11.69 -1.44 -17.38
C TYR A 58 -11.56 -2.78 -16.68
N ASN A 59 -10.35 -3.08 -16.25
CA ASN A 59 -10.03 -4.23 -15.41
C ASN A 59 -8.95 -3.82 -14.41
N GLY A 60 -8.95 -4.40 -13.23
CA GLY A 60 -7.89 -4.15 -12.27
C GLY A 60 -8.00 -4.96 -11.01
N THR A 61 -6.96 -4.84 -10.20
CA THR A 61 -6.83 -5.53 -8.91
C THR A 61 -6.41 -4.53 -7.84
N ILE A 62 -6.93 -4.70 -6.64
CA ILE A 62 -6.67 -3.86 -5.48
C ILE A 62 -6.08 -4.75 -4.38
N GLU A 63 -4.92 -4.35 -3.85
CA GLU A 63 -4.34 -4.93 -2.64
C GLU A 63 -4.72 -4.05 -1.44
N TYR A 64 -5.48 -4.60 -0.49
CA TYR A 64 -5.90 -3.88 0.71
C TYR A 64 -5.72 -4.71 1.99
N ASP A 65 -5.09 -4.10 2.99
CA ASP A 65 -4.97 -4.61 4.35
C ASP A 65 -5.68 -3.64 5.33
N PRO A 66 -6.77 -4.07 6.00
CA PRO A 66 -7.46 -3.24 7.00
C PRO A 66 -6.58 -2.85 8.20
N SER A 67 -5.54 -3.62 8.50
CA SER A 67 -4.63 -3.40 9.62
C SER A 67 -3.47 -2.46 9.29
N ASP A 68 -3.21 -2.21 8.00
CA ASP A 68 -2.25 -1.24 7.48
C ASP A 68 -2.75 -0.58 6.18
N PRO A 69 -3.56 0.50 6.29
CA PRO A 69 -4.07 1.22 5.12
C PRO A 69 -2.98 1.85 4.24
N SER A 70 -1.75 2.02 4.77
CA SER A 70 -0.64 2.61 4.00
C SER A 70 -0.06 1.65 2.97
N ALA A 71 -0.30 0.34 3.12
CA ALA A 71 0.10 -0.71 2.19
C ALA A 71 -0.83 -0.84 0.97
N PHE A 72 -1.83 0.03 0.82
CA PHE A 72 -2.78 0.00 -0.28
C PHE A 72 -2.08 0.12 -1.65
N LYS A 73 -2.44 -0.78 -2.58
CA LYS A 73 -2.04 -0.69 -3.99
C LYS A 73 -3.22 -0.98 -4.90
N ALA A 74 -3.25 -0.34 -6.06
CA ALA A 74 -4.25 -0.59 -7.08
C ALA A 74 -3.62 -0.45 -8.46
N ASP A 75 -3.85 -1.45 -9.30
CA ASP A 75 -3.47 -1.44 -10.71
C ASP A 75 -4.74 -1.59 -11.55
N VAL A 76 -4.99 -0.61 -12.42
CA VAL A 76 -6.20 -0.52 -13.25
C VAL A 76 -5.81 -0.17 -14.68
N THR A 77 -6.38 -0.89 -15.65
CA THR A 77 -6.20 -0.70 -17.09
C THR A 77 -7.53 -0.48 -17.79
#